data_AF-A0A3D4ACV7-F1
#
_entry.id   AF-A0A3D4ACV7-F1
#
_cell.length_a   1.000
_cell.length_b   1.000
_cell.length_c   1.000
_cell.angle_alpha   90.00
_cell.angle_beta   90.00
_cell.angle_gamma   90.00
#
_symmetry.space_group_name_H-M   'P 1'
#
loop_
_entity.id
_entity.type
_entity.pdbx_description
1 polymer ?
#
loop_
_entity_poly.entity_id
_entity_poly.type
_entity_poly.pdbx_seq_one_letter_code
_entity_poly.pdbx_strand_id
1 'polypeptide(L)'
;MLVAALTVVTVLGWFSQTSLAYSLEGQEWPAGTTVVLQLGLGSAFRTLQDGNTSWDTAASPALGMWNVVMQRLQFSGVLTSSRSAMSGDGLNSVVFSSSVFGQSFGSGTLAVTYYRSSGSTMSESDTLFNRAESFDSYRGALQYGVYDIRRILLHELGHALGLAHPDDNGQNVVAIMNSNISDLYTLQTDDISGAQYLYGAPTSTTTTAKIYWQNSSTGERQIWLMNGTVHTATASLGIVPTQWNIATSADFNGDGNVDIVWQNSSTGQRLVWFMNGTTHVSTVSLPTVSPSWEIATASDFNGDRKPDLLWQNNSTGQRVIWFMNGTTYVSSVSLGFVGASWKITGSGDFNGDGKADILWHNNGTGQSCVWLMNGSKFVSTVNLPTVSTAWSMVGTGEFNGDGKRDILWQNKSTGQRVVWLMNRTTYAGYASLGIVPIQWNIRNF
;
A
#
# COMPACT_ATOMS: atom_id res chain seq x y z
N MET A 1 14.36 75.04 -21.52
CA MET A 1 14.44 74.38 -20.21
C MET A 1 13.37 73.30 -20.20
N LEU A 2 13.74 72.06 -20.55
CA LEU A 2 12.85 70.90 -20.50
C LEU A 2 12.67 70.51 -19.03
N VAL A 3 11.44 70.41 -18.55
CA VAL A 3 11.12 69.77 -17.25
C VAL A 3 10.38 68.48 -17.57
N ALA A 4 11.05 67.36 -17.31
CA ALA A 4 10.53 66.02 -17.49
C ALA A 4 9.52 65.69 -16.37
N ALA A 5 8.36 65.16 -16.76
CA ALA A 5 7.40 64.56 -15.84
C ALA A 5 7.90 63.18 -15.42
N LEU A 6 8.17 63.00 -14.12
CA LEU A 6 8.52 61.73 -13.52
C LEU A 6 7.23 61.03 -13.07
N THR A 7 6.78 60.04 -13.83
CA THR A 7 5.71 59.13 -13.44
C THR A 7 6.26 58.14 -12.40
N VAL A 8 5.85 58.28 -11.14
CA VAL A 8 6.09 57.28 -10.10
C VAL A 8 5.07 56.15 -10.28
N VAL A 9 5.52 55.01 -10.81
CA VAL A 9 4.78 53.76 -10.77
C VAL A 9 5.01 53.14 -9.40
N THR A 10 4.01 53.20 -8.52
CA THR A 10 3.97 52.42 -7.29
C THR A 10 3.69 50.96 -7.65
N VAL A 11 4.73 50.13 -7.60
CA VAL A 11 4.56 48.67 -7.61
C VAL A 11 4.07 48.26 -6.22
N LEU A 12 2.76 48.04 -6.10
CA LEU A 12 2.18 47.29 -4.99
C LEU A 12 2.67 45.84 -5.12
N GLY A 13 3.72 45.50 -4.37
CA GLY A 13 4.15 44.13 -4.19
C GLY A 13 3.08 43.37 -3.41
N TRP A 14 2.24 42.62 -4.12
CA TRP A 14 1.42 41.59 -3.50
C TRP A 14 2.36 40.47 -3.06
N PHE A 15 2.70 40.44 -1.78
CA PHE A 15 3.19 39.23 -1.15
C PHE A 15 2.03 38.24 -1.16
N SER A 16 2.02 37.29 -2.09
CA SER A 16 1.18 36.10 -1.95
C SER A 16 1.73 35.35 -0.74
N GLN A 17 1.05 35.43 0.41
CA GLN A 17 1.24 34.43 1.45
C GLN A 17 0.85 33.10 0.82
N THR A 18 1.83 32.21 0.64
CA THR A 18 1.55 30.81 0.34
C THR A 18 0.84 30.23 1.55
N SER A 19 -0.48 30.05 1.47
CA SER A 19 -1.20 29.26 2.47
C SER A 19 -0.66 27.83 2.39
N LEU A 20 0.05 27.38 3.42
CA LEU A 20 0.41 25.97 3.54
C LEU A 20 -0.88 25.16 3.73
N ALA A 21 -1.01 24.04 3.02
CA ALA A 21 -2.17 23.15 3.08
C ALA A 21 -2.04 22.13 4.23
N TYR A 22 -1.68 22.61 5.42
CA TYR A 22 -1.58 21.87 6.69
C TYR A 22 -1.29 22.86 7.83
N SER A 23 -1.49 22.45 9.10
CA SER A 23 -1.17 23.23 10.30
C SER A 23 -0.18 22.51 11.20
N LEU A 24 0.69 23.26 11.88
CA LEU A 24 1.79 22.73 12.71
C LEU A 24 1.75 23.30 14.13
N GLU A 25 2.10 22.48 15.11
CA GLU A 25 2.34 22.89 16.51
C GLU A 25 3.66 23.67 16.67
N GLY A 26 4.54 23.59 15.67
CA GLY A 26 5.88 24.21 15.69
C GLY A 26 6.94 23.42 16.48
N GLN A 27 6.60 22.23 16.96
CA GLN A 27 7.48 21.30 17.66
C GLN A 27 7.62 20.02 16.83
N GLU A 28 8.81 19.44 16.76
CA GLU A 28 9.07 18.21 16.00
C GLU A 28 10.15 17.34 16.64
N TRP A 29 10.17 16.05 16.31
CA TRP A 29 11.24 15.15 16.73
C TRP A 29 12.50 15.32 15.88
N PRO A 30 13.70 15.00 16.41
CA PRO A 30 14.90 14.93 15.59
C PRO A 30 14.74 13.96 14.41
N ALA A 31 15.26 14.34 13.24
CA ALA A 31 15.26 13.47 12.07
C ALA A 31 15.98 12.13 12.35
N GLY A 32 15.37 11.03 11.90
CA GLY A 32 15.83 9.66 12.13
C GLY A 32 15.32 9.03 13.42
N THR A 33 14.50 9.72 14.21
CA THR A 33 13.96 9.20 15.47
C THR A 33 13.00 8.03 15.21
N THR A 34 13.11 6.97 16.02
CA THR A 34 12.04 5.99 16.20
C THR A 34 11.35 6.28 17.52
N VAL A 35 10.11 6.77 17.46
CA VAL A 35 9.29 7.05 18.63
C VAL A 35 8.66 5.75 19.09
N VAL A 36 9.18 5.21 20.19
CA VAL A 36 8.69 3.95 20.77
C VAL A 36 7.54 4.26 21.72
N LEU A 37 6.34 3.84 21.33
CA LEU A 37 5.09 3.99 22.05
C LEU A 37 4.82 2.75 22.92
N GLN A 38 4.63 2.98 24.21
CA GLN A 38 4.21 1.98 25.20
C GLN A 38 2.69 1.88 25.17
N LEU A 39 2.13 0.95 24.39
CA LEU A 39 0.69 0.74 24.31
C LEU A 39 0.23 -0.08 25.50
N GLY A 40 -0.45 0.60 26.42
CA GLY A 40 -1.04 0.05 27.65
C GLY A 40 -2.55 0.25 27.71
N LEU A 41 -3.25 0.11 26.57
CA LEU A 41 -4.71 0.19 26.48
C LEU A 41 -5.35 -1.12 26.99
N GLY A 42 -4.64 -2.25 26.79
CA GLY A 42 -4.95 -3.54 27.40
C GLY A 42 -6.10 -4.31 26.75
N SER A 43 -6.62 -5.33 27.46
CA SER A 43 -7.73 -6.15 26.96
C SER A 43 -9.03 -5.36 26.86
N ALA A 44 -9.81 -5.65 25.82
CA ALA A 44 -11.18 -5.13 25.70
C ALA A 44 -12.19 -5.84 26.59
N PHE A 45 -11.84 -7.00 27.15
CA PHE A 45 -12.73 -7.90 27.92
C PHE A 45 -14.00 -8.33 27.17
N ARG A 46 -14.05 -8.05 25.87
CA ARG A 46 -15.09 -8.44 24.92
C ARG A 46 -14.47 -8.49 23.53
N THR A 47 -15.19 -9.08 22.58
CA THR A 47 -14.89 -8.93 21.16
C THR A 47 -15.37 -7.55 20.70
N LEU A 48 -14.48 -6.78 20.10
CA LEU A 48 -14.75 -5.51 19.43
C LEU A 48 -15.45 -5.77 18.09
N GLN A 49 -16.06 -4.75 17.50
CA GLN A 49 -16.83 -4.90 16.26
C GLN A 49 -15.98 -5.36 15.06
N ASP A 50 -14.68 -5.05 15.06
CA ASP A 50 -13.72 -5.51 14.06
C ASP A 50 -13.10 -6.90 14.36
N GLY A 51 -13.57 -7.56 15.42
CA GLY A 51 -13.14 -8.90 15.82
C GLY A 51 -11.95 -8.94 16.79
N ASN A 52 -11.32 -7.80 17.08
CA ASN A 52 -10.23 -7.74 18.06
C ASN A 52 -10.72 -7.98 19.49
N THR A 53 -9.83 -8.48 20.36
CA THR A 53 -10.09 -8.67 21.80
C THR A 53 -9.15 -7.83 22.69
N SER A 54 -8.25 -7.08 22.06
CA SER A 54 -7.29 -6.17 22.70
C SER A 54 -7.39 -4.80 22.07
N TRP A 55 -7.45 -3.76 22.90
CA TRP A 55 -7.40 -2.37 22.46
C TRP A 55 -6.04 -2.03 21.83
N ASP A 56 -4.95 -2.59 22.37
CA ASP A 56 -3.61 -2.41 21.81
C ASP A 56 -3.55 -2.92 20.36
N THR A 57 -4.11 -4.11 20.11
CA THR A 57 -4.14 -4.71 18.77
C THR A 57 -5.05 -3.93 17.82
N ALA A 58 -6.20 -3.47 18.31
CA ALA A 58 -7.14 -2.69 17.49
C ALA A 58 -6.58 -1.32 17.08
N ALA A 59 -5.86 -0.64 17.98
CA ALA A 59 -5.35 0.71 17.77
C ALA A 59 -3.99 0.75 17.05
N SER A 60 -3.09 -0.21 17.34
CA SER A 60 -1.71 -0.22 16.84
C SER A 60 -1.51 -0.08 15.32
N PRO A 61 -2.44 -0.50 14.42
CA PRO A 61 -2.26 -0.25 12.99
C PRO A 61 -2.18 1.23 12.62
N ALA A 62 -2.68 2.16 13.46
CA ALA A 62 -2.56 3.60 13.24
C ALA A 62 -1.11 4.08 13.14
N LEU A 63 -0.18 3.42 13.84
CA LEU A 63 1.27 3.71 13.76
C LEU A 63 1.79 3.49 12.35
N GLY A 64 1.43 2.34 11.76
CA GLY A 64 1.81 1.97 10.40
C GLY A 64 1.25 2.92 9.34
N MET A 65 0.07 3.49 9.57
CA MET A 65 -0.57 4.43 8.64
C MET A 65 0.22 5.74 8.50
N TRP A 66 0.87 6.21 9.56
CA TRP A 66 1.80 7.34 9.48
C TRP A 66 3.17 6.93 8.94
N ASN A 67 3.70 5.78 9.38
CA ASN A 67 5.03 5.32 8.98
C ASN A 67 5.21 5.20 7.46
N VAL A 68 4.16 4.83 6.73
CA VAL A 68 4.21 4.68 5.27
C VAL A 68 4.28 6.02 4.53
N VAL A 69 4.01 7.15 5.20
CA VAL A 69 4.03 8.48 4.58
C VAL A 69 5.16 9.38 5.07
N MET A 70 6.10 8.87 5.88
CA MET A 70 7.23 9.64 6.42
C MET A 70 8.57 8.92 6.20
N GLN A 71 9.61 9.67 5.87
CA GLN A 71 10.95 9.13 5.67
C GLN A 71 11.82 9.15 6.92
N ARG A 72 11.80 10.28 7.64
CA ARG A 72 12.77 10.60 8.69
C ARG A 72 12.20 10.46 10.10
N LEU A 73 11.11 9.72 10.26
CA LEU A 73 10.59 9.32 11.56
C LEU A 73 9.79 8.03 11.42
N GLN A 74 9.78 7.22 12.48
CA GLN A 74 8.97 6.00 12.57
C GLN A 74 8.34 5.91 13.96
N PHE A 75 7.08 5.50 14.02
CA PHE A 75 6.47 5.00 15.23
C PHE A 75 6.73 3.50 15.37
N SER A 76 7.02 3.07 16.59
CA SER A 76 7.11 1.65 16.96
C SER A 76 6.28 1.40 18.20
N GLY A 77 5.50 0.32 18.23
CA GLY A 77 4.61 0.00 19.35
C GLY A 77 5.12 -1.17 20.17
N VAL A 78 5.21 -1.00 21.49
CA VAL A 78 5.32 -2.11 22.46
C VAL A 78 3.90 -2.38 22.99
N LEU A 79 3.29 -3.46 22.52
CA LEU A 79 1.94 -3.86 22.95
C LEU A 79 1.96 -4.48 24.34
N THR A 80 0.82 -4.46 25.04
CA THR A 80 0.66 -5.01 26.40
C THR A 80 1.64 -4.42 27.41
N SER A 81 2.04 -3.16 27.21
CA SER A 81 2.98 -2.50 28.09
C SER A 81 2.34 -2.28 29.47
N SER A 82 3.08 -2.65 30.52
CA SER A 82 2.68 -2.41 31.91
C SER A 82 3.28 -1.11 32.48
N ARG A 83 3.86 -0.26 31.62
CA ARG A 83 4.42 1.03 32.02
C ARG A 83 3.28 2.00 32.29
N SER A 84 3.31 2.66 33.44
CA SER A 84 2.36 3.73 33.76
C SER A 84 2.74 5.00 33.03
N ALA A 85 1.75 5.73 32.48
CA ALA A 85 1.98 7.02 31.87
C ALA A 85 2.30 8.09 32.93
N MET A 86 3.41 8.81 32.76
CA MET A 86 3.81 9.92 33.61
C MET A 86 4.52 10.99 32.77
N SER A 87 4.00 12.23 32.80
CA SER A 87 4.66 13.34 32.12
C SER A 87 6.09 13.55 32.66
N GLY A 88 7.09 13.49 31.79
CA GLY A 88 8.50 13.71 32.08
C GLY A 88 9.32 12.47 32.38
N ASP A 89 8.78 11.28 32.19
CA ASP A 89 9.50 10.03 32.44
C ASP A 89 10.33 9.56 31.24
N GLY A 90 10.25 10.28 30.10
CA GLY A 90 10.95 9.94 28.87
C GLY A 90 10.38 8.73 28.13
N LEU A 91 9.18 8.26 28.51
CA LEU A 91 8.43 7.24 27.78
C LEU A 91 7.29 7.91 27.00
N ASN A 92 6.94 7.32 25.86
CA ASN A 92 5.80 7.76 25.07
C ASN A 92 4.66 6.78 25.33
N SER A 93 3.69 7.10 26.15
CA SER A 93 2.65 6.15 26.59
C SER A 93 1.37 6.31 25.81
N VAL A 94 0.65 5.22 25.54
CA VAL A 94 -0.71 5.26 24.98
C VAL A 94 -1.63 4.48 25.91
N VAL A 95 -2.48 5.18 26.65
CA VAL A 95 -3.27 4.59 27.74
C VAL A 95 -4.67 5.19 27.85
N PHE A 96 -5.59 4.44 28.47
CA PHE A 96 -6.84 5.01 28.99
C PHE A 96 -6.60 5.69 30.34
N SER A 97 -7.07 6.92 30.49
CA SER A 97 -6.94 7.70 31.72
C SER A 97 -8.25 8.40 32.10
N SER A 98 -8.46 8.64 33.39
CA SER A 98 -9.56 9.48 33.89
C SER A 98 -9.20 10.97 33.97
N SER A 99 -7.91 11.31 33.76
CA SER A 99 -7.41 12.68 33.82
C SER A 99 -6.21 12.87 32.89
N VAL A 100 -5.93 14.11 32.51
CA VAL A 100 -4.69 14.52 31.85
C VAL A 100 -3.69 14.91 32.93
N PHE A 101 -2.93 13.93 33.43
CA PHE A 101 -1.96 14.11 34.52
C PHE A 101 -2.51 14.89 35.74
N GLY A 102 -3.71 14.51 36.20
CA GLY A 102 -4.40 15.16 37.32
C GLY A 102 -5.33 16.31 36.94
N GLN A 103 -5.32 16.77 35.69
CA GLN A 103 -6.28 17.73 35.16
C GLN A 103 -7.50 17.03 34.56
N SER A 104 -8.67 17.67 34.62
CA SER A 104 -9.86 17.14 33.96
C SER A 104 -9.69 17.20 32.43
N PHE A 105 -10.24 16.21 31.73
CA PHE A 105 -10.45 16.35 30.28
C PHE A 105 -11.38 17.52 29.99
N GLY A 106 -11.19 18.15 28.82
CA GLY A 106 -12.12 19.17 28.32
C GLY A 106 -13.48 18.57 27.97
N SER A 107 -14.48 19.44 27.80
CA SER A 107 -15.82 19.03 27.37
C SER A 107 -15.75 18.44 25.95
N GLY A 108 -16.24 17.21 25.78
CA GLY A 108 -16.25 16.52 24.47
C GLY A 108 -14.89 15.98 24.02
N THR A 109 -13.88 15.98 24.89
CA THR A 109 -12.54 15.50 24.57
C THR A 109 -12.48 13.96 24.61
N LEU A 110 -12.17 13.35 23.47
CA LEU A 110 -12.06 11.89 23.32
C LEU A 110 -10.69 11.36 23.74
N ALA A 111 -9.63 12.09 23.38
CA ALA A 111 -8.26 11.82 23.78
C ALA A 111 -7.46 13.12 23.77
N VAL A 112 -6.26 13.09 24.34
CA VAL A 112 -5.30 14.19 24.33
C VAL A 112 -3.91 13.62 24.12
N THR A 113 -3.15 14.25 23.24
CA THR A 113 -1.71 14.06 23.15
C THR A 113 -0.98 15.17 23.90
N TYR A 114 -0.18 14.76 24.86
CA TYR A 114 0.65 15.64 25.67
C TYR A 114 2.11 15.38 25.32
N TYR A 115 2.88 16.40 24.98
CA TYR A 115 4.29 16.24 24.62
C TYR A 115 5.18 17.17 25.42
N ARG A 116 6.46 16.80 25.51
CA ARG A 116 7.52 17.64 26.06
C ARG A 116 8.53 17.97 24.98
N SER A 117 9.03 19.20 25.02
CA SER A 117 10.05 19.66 24.12
C SER A 117 11.06 20.57 24.82
N SER A 118 12.23 20.69 24.20
CA SER A 118 13.23 21.71 24.50
C SER A 118 13.42 22.56 23.26
N GLY A 119 12.97 23.82 23.30
CA GLY A 119 12.96 24.68 22.12
C GLY A 119 11.88 24.22 21.13
N SER A 120 12.28 23.82 19.92
CA SER A 120 11.40 23.22 18.90
C SER A 120 11.50 21.69 18.84
N THR A 121 12.32 21.07 19.70
CA THR A 121 12.63 19.65 19.63
C THR A 121 11.84 18.86 20.65
N MET A 122 10.94 17.99 20.19
CA MET A 122 10.21 17.03 21.03
C MET A 122 11.14 15.95 21.60
N SER A 123 10.84 15.51 22.81
CA SER A 123 11.56 14.45 23.52
C SER A 123 10.64 13.40 24.15
N GLU A 124 9.34 13.67 24.26
CA GLU A 124 8.34 12.79 24.87
C GLU A 124 6.95 13.12 24.31
N SER A 125 6.10 12.11 24.13
CA SER A 125 4.69 12.25 23.74
C SER A 125 3.82 11.14 24.33
N ASP A 126 2.89 11.51 25.20
CA ASP A 126 1.89 10.62 25.79
C ASP A 126 0.51 10.88 25.19
N THR A 127 -0.20 9.82 24.80
CA THR A 127 -1.60 9.85 24.36
C THR A 127 -2.51 9.27 25.43
N LEU A 128 -3.44 10.08 25.92
CA LEU A 128 -4.37 9.75 26.99
C LEU A 128 -5.80 9.69 26.44
N PHE A 129 -6.36 8.50 26.30
CA PHE A 129 -7.77 8.30 25.95
C PHE A 129 -8.65 8.56 27.15
N ASN A 130 -9.70 9.36 26.97
CA ASN A 130 -10.62 9.73 28.04
C ASN A 130 -11.51 8.54 28.41
N ARG A 131 -11.25 7.92 29.57
CA ARG A 131 -11.97 6.75 30.07
C ARG A 131 -13.48 6.98 30.29
N ALA A 132 -13.92 8.23 30.38
CA ALA A 132 -15.35 8.55 30.50
C ALA A 132 -16.13 8.32 29.20
N GLU A 133 -15.43 8.26 28.06
CA GLU A 133 -16.05 8.07 26.74
C GLU A 133 -16.22 6.58 26.40
N SER A 134 -17.13 6.31 25.47
CA SER A 134 -17.41 4.96 24.98
C SER A 134 -16.64 4.68 23.69
N PHE A 135 -15.78 3.65 23.73
CA PHE A 135 -14.98 3.24 22.58
C PHE A 135 -15.35 1.85 22.07
N ASP A 136 -15.04 1.62 20.80
CA ASP A 136 -15.00 0.31 20.13
C ASP A 136 -13.91 0.34 19.06
N SER A 137 -13.79 -0.71 18.24
CA SER A 137 -13.13 -0.59 16.95
C SER A 137 -13.95 -1.14 15.80
N TYR A 138 -14.13 -0.32 14.77
CA TYR A 138 -14.94 -0.62 13.59
C TYR A 138 -14.43 0.15 12.37
N ARG A 139 -14.94 -0.20 11.17
CA ARG A 139 -14.63 0.50 9.92
C ARG A 139 -15.90 1.06 9.31
N GLY A 140 -15.78 2.22 8.66
CA GLY A 140 -16.92 2.91 8.03
C GLY A 140 -17.39 4.13 8.83
N ALA A 141 -18.63 4.55 8.57
CA ALA A 141 -19.22 5.78 9.11
C ALA A 141 -19.27 5.78 10.65
N LEU A 142 -19.28 6.98 11.24
CA LEU A 142 -19.41 7.20 12.66
C LEU A 142 -20.68 6.56 13.22
N GLN A 143 -20.52 5.93 14.37
CA GLN A 143 -21.63 5.43 15.17
C GLN A 143 -21.92 6.42 16.30
N TYR A 144 -23.19 6.71 16.52
CA TYR A 144 -23.59 7.66 17.56
C TYR A 144 -23.26 7.12 18.96
N GLY A 145 -22.46 7.88 19.72
CA GLY A 145 -22.13 7.57 21.11
C GLY A 145 -21.10 6.45 21.31
N VAL A 146 -20.45 5.96 20.24
CA VAL A 146 -19.36 4.97 20.33
C VAL A 146 -18.27 5.30 19.31
N TYR A 147 -17.04 5.52 19.77
CA TYR A 147 -15.96 6.04 18.95
C TYR A 147 -14.91 4.97 18.60
N ASP A 148 -14.45 4.96 17.34
CA ASP A 148 -13.41 4.02 16.88
C ASP A 148 -12.04 4.44 17.44
N ILE A 149 -11.47 3.59 18.29
CA ILE A 149 -10.19 3.86 18.97
C ILE A 149 -9.04 4.07 17.99
N ARG A 150 -9.04 3.38 16.85
CA ARG A 150 -7.96 3.45 15.86
C ARG A 150 -8.00 4.78 15.10
N ARG A 151 -9.20 5.24 14.72
CA ARG A 151 -9.42 6.58 14.13
C ARG A 151 -8.92 7.67 15.06
N ILE A 152 -9.24 7.59 16.35
CA ILE A 152 -8.77 8.57 17.32
C ILE A 152 -7.25 8.47 17.50
N LEU A 153 -6.67 7.27 17.64
CA LEU A 153 -5.21 7.15 17.74
C LEU A 153 -4.51 7.70 16.49
N LEU A 154 -5.08 7.51 15.30
CA LEU A 154 -4.53 8.07 14.07
C LEU A 154 -4.44 9.60 14.13
N HIS A 155 -5.47 10.27 14.67
CA HIS A 155 -5.47 11.70 14.92
C HIS A 155 -4.43 12.10 15.98
N GLU A 156 -4.45 11.46 17.15
CA GLU A 156 -3.54 11.76 18.25
C GLU A 156 -2.06 11.60 17.86
N LEU A 157 -1.76 10.60 17.02
CA LEU A 157 -0.42 10.44 16.48
C LEU A 157 0.02 11.63 15.61
N GLY A 158 -0.90 12.34 14.95
CA GLY A 158 -0.55 13.57 14.24
C GLY A 158 -0.08 14.68 15.19
N HIS A 159 -0.67 14.82 16.37
CA HIS A 159 -0.11 15.70 17.40
C HIS A 159 1.23 15.20 17.92
N ALA A 160 1.40 13.88 18.10
CA ALA A 160 2.68 13.29 18.48
C ALA A 160 3.77 13.53 17.43
N LEU A 161 3.39 13.79 16.17
CA LEU A 161 4.28 14.24 15.10
C LEU A 161 4.58 15.74 15.15
N GLY A 162 3.71 16.56 15.75
CA GLY A 162 3.80 18.02 15.72
C GLY A 162 2.83 18.71 14.76
N LEU A 163 1.80 18.01 14.29
CA LEU A 163 0.71 18.59 13.51
C LEU A 163 -0.33 19.25 14.43
N ALA A 164 -0.84 20.39 14.00
CA ALA A 164 -1.94 21.09 14.66
C ALA A 164 -3.24 20.91 13.88
N HIS A 165 -4.36 21.27 14.51
CA HIS A 165 -5.66 21.25 13.86
C HIS A 165 -5.77 22.29 12.73
N PRO A 166 -6.08 21.90 11.48
CA PRO A 166 -6.27 22.85 10.39
C PRO A 166 -7.46 23.79 10.60
N ASP A 167 -8.58 23.28 11.11
CA ASP A 167 -9.81 24.04 11.34
C ASP A 167 -9.69 25.07 12.47
N ASP A 168 -8.96 24.77 13.54
CA ASP A 168 -8.63 25.75 14.58
C ASP A 168 -7.70 26.87 14.08
N ASN A 169 -6.97 26.61 12.98
CA ASN A 169 -6.11 27.57 12.28
C ASN A 169 -6.79 28.22 11.07
N GLY A 170 -8.12 28.11 10.95
CA GLY A 170 -8.92 28.78 9.94
C GLY A 170 -8.87 28.14 8.54
N GLN A 171 -8.34 26.92 8.42
CA GLN A 171 -8.36 26.16 7.17
C GLN A 171 -9.69 25.39 7.05
N ASN A 172 -10.14 25.17 5.81
CA ASN A 172 -11.32 24.35 5.53
C ASN A 172 -10.94 23.22 4.58
N VAL A 173 -10.43 22.14 5.17
CA VAL A 173 -9.83 21.00 4.49
C VAL A 173 -10.40 19.70 5.05
N VAL A 174 -10.37 18.64 4.25
CA VAL A 174 -10.72 17.29 4.69
C VAL A 174 -9.45 16.69 5.29
N ALA A 175 -9.40 16.57 6.63
CA ALA A 175 -8.23 16.10 7.36
C ALA A 175 -8.66 15.21 8.54
N ILE A 176 -7.86 14.18 8.83
CA ILE A 176 -7.96 13.45 10.10
C ILE A 176 -7.64 14.39 11.26
N MET A 177 -6.73 15.35 11.05
CA MET A 177 -6.32 16.34 12.05
C MET A 177 -7.34 17.45 12.33
N ASN A 178 -8.53 17.47 11.74
CA ASN A 178 -9.55 18.44 12.18
C ASN A 178 -9.98 18.16 13.63
N SER A 179 -10.27 19.22 14.39
CA SER A 179 -10.57 19.13 15.84
C SER A 179 -11.85 18.36 16.15
N ASN A 180 -12.74 18.22 15.16
CA ASN A 180 -13.97 17.45 15.27
C ASN A 180 -13.86 16.09 14.56
N ILE A 181 -14.22 15.03 15.28
CA ILE A 181 -14.24 13.67 14.71
C ILE A 181 -15.21 13.57 13.52
N SER A 182 -14.80 12.85 12.48
CA SER A 182 -15.58 12.65 11.26
C SER A 182 -15.57 11.19 10.80
N ASP A 183 -16.22 10.90 9.66
CA ASP A 183 -16.25 9.56 9.06
C ASP A 183 -14.87 9.10 8.55
N LEU A 184 -13.88 9.98 8.49
CA LEU A 184 -12.54 9.68 8.00
C LEU A 184 -11.84 8.66 8.90
N TYR A 185 -11.26 7.60 8.31
CA TYR A 185 -10.49 6.58 9.04
C TYR A 185 -9.14 6.28 8.38
N THR A 186 -8.69 7.17 7.50
CA THR A 186 -7.40 7.14 6.80
C THR A 186 -6.85 8.56 6.68
N LEU A 187 -5.52 8.70 6.58
CA LEU A 187 -4.88 9.98 6.32
C LEU A 187 -5.37 10.60 5.00
N GLN A 188 -5.52 11.91 5.00
CA GLN A 188 -5.88 12.73 3.86
C GLN A 188 -4.67 13.49 3.35
N THR A 189 -4.83 14.18 2.21
CA THR A 189 -3.73 14.93 1.57
C THR A 189 -3.14 16.00 2.48
N ASP A 190 -3.96 16.68 3.29
CA ASP A 190 -3.52 17.69 4.26
C ASP A 190 -2.61 17.07 5.34
N ASP A 191 -3.11 16.01 5.99
CA ASP A 191 -2.39 15.24 7.01
C ASP A 191 -1.01 14.76 6.50
N ILE A 192 -1.00 14.17 5.30
CA ILE A 192 0.20 13.65 4.65
C ILE A 192 1.18 14.79 4.35
N SER A 193 0.69 15.91 3.81
CA SER A 193 1.53 17.05 3.46
C SER A 193 2.21 17.64 4.70
N GLY A 194 1.49 17.76 5.81
CA GLY A 194 2.06 18.21 7.08
C GLY A 194 3.14 17.27 7.61
N ALA A 195 2.86 15.97 7.67
CA ALA A 195 3.85 14.99 8.14
C ALA A 195 5.10 14.94 7.23
N GLN A 196 4.90 15.04 5.92
CA GLN A 196 6.01 15.07 4.94
C GLN A 196 6.80 16.36 4.98
N TYR A 197 6.19 17.48 5.36
CA TYR A 197 6.92 18.71 5.59
C TYR A 197 7.91 18.55 6.75
N LEU A 198 7.47 17.99 7.87
CA LEU A 198 8.31 17.75 9.06
C LEU A 198 9.37 16.66 8.78
N TYR A 199 8.92 15.49 8.32
CA TYR A 199 9.75 14.27 8.31
C TYR A 199 10.14 13.79 6.91
N GLY A 200 9.82 14.57 5.87
CA GLY A 200 10.06 14.20 4.48
C GLY A 200 9.08 13.14 3.99
N ALA A 201 8.65 13.28 2.73
CA ALA A 201 8.08 12.15 2.01
C ALA A 201 9.10 11.01 2.01
N PRO A 202 8.67 9.75 2.22
CA PRO A 202 9.49 8.60 1.93
C PRO A 202 10.13 8.88 0.59
N THR A 203 11.46 8.86 0.51
CA THR A 203 12.06 8.47 -0.75
C THR A 203 11.32 7.19 -1.05
N SER A 204 10.53 7.16 -2.13
CA SER A 204 10.04 5.89 -2.61
C SER A 204 11.27 5.00 -2.55
N THR A 205 11.28 4.05 -1.61
CA THR A 205 11.94 2.80 -1.88
C THR A 205 11.04 2.26 -2.96
N THR A 206 11.18 2.82 -4.16
CA THR A 206 10.79 2.18 -5.38
C THR A 206 11.67 0.96 -5.28
N THR A 207 11.10 -0.11 -4.69
CA THR A 207 11.27 -1.43 -5.25
C THR A 207 11.21 -1.16 -6.72
N THR A 208 12.40 -1.15 -7.33
CA THR A 208 12.56 -0.71 -8.70
C THR A 208 11.65 -1.63 -9.47
N ALA A 209 10.46 -1.15 -9.86
CA ALA A 209 9.43 -2.06 -10.31
C ALA A 209 10.02 -2.76 -11.54
N LYS A 210 9.96 -4.09 -11.55
CA LYS A 210 10.61 -4.88 -12.58
C LYS A 210 9.57 -5.26 -13.61
N ILE A 211 9.83 -4.91 -14.86
CA ILE A 211 9.04 -5.45 -15.97
C ILE A 211 9.85 -6.57 -16.60
N TYR A 212 9.31 -7.79 -16.54
CA TYR A 212 9.95 -8.94 -17.15
C TYR A 212 9.51 -9.10 -18.59
N TRP A 213 10.48 -9.03 -19.50
CA TRP A 213 10.28 -9.08 -20.93
C TRP A 213 10.81 -10.38 -21.52
N GLN A 214 10.05 -10.91 -22.48
CA GLN A 214 10.50 -12.01 -23.31
C GLN A 214 10.33 -11.71 -24.79
N ASN A 215 11.40 -11.97 -25.55
CA ASN A 215 11.32 -12.05 -26.99
C ASN A 215 10.92 -13.47 -27.39
N SER A 216 9.79 -13.59 -28.08
CA SER A 216 9.20 -14.89 -28.43
C SER A 216 9.86 -15.55 -29.65
N SER A 217 10.63 -14.78 -30.43
CA SER A 217 11.32 -15.25 -31.63
C SER A 217 12.77 -15.64 -31.34
N THR A 218 13.47 -14.85 -30.52
CA THR A 218 14.90 -15.05 -30.25
C THR A 218 15.18 -15.79 -28.94
N GLY A 219 14.23 -15.80 -28.00
CA GLY A 219 14.46 -16.32 -26.66
C GLY A 219 15.16 -15.34 -25.71
N GLU A 220 15.45 -14.11 -26.13
CA GLU A 220 16.00 -13.08 -25.24
C GLU A 220 15.06 -12.77 -24.07
N ARG A 221 15.65 -12.52 -22.90
CA ARG A 221 14.96 -12.18 -21.66
C ARG A 221 15.58 -10.93 -21.06
N GLN A 222 14.74 -9.99 -20.65
CA GLN A 222 15.19 -8.71 -20.09
C GLN A 222 14.36 -8.32 -18.87
N ILE A 223 14.97 -7.56 -17.98
CA ILE A 223 14.31 -6.88 -16.87
C ILE A 223 14.41 -5.39 -17.16
N TRP A 224 13.29 -4.70 -17.26
CA TRP A 224 13.30 -3.25 -17.15
C TRP A 224 13.23 -2.87 -15.68
N LEU A 225 14.16 -2.04 -15.28
CA LEU A 225 14.18 -1.37 -14.00
C LEU A 225 13.38 -0.09 -14.15
N MET A 226 12.36 0.07 -13.31
CA MET A 226 11.46 1.22 -13.34
C MET A 226 11.58 2.04 -12.05
N ASN A 227 11.49 3.36 -12.19
CA ASN A 227 11.19 4.27 -11.09
C ASN A 227 9.78 4.85 -11.30
N GLY A 228 8.80 4.24 -10.64
CA GLY A 228 7.39 4.46 -10.94
C GLY A 228 7.07 4.11 -12.39
N THR A 229 6.57 5.08 -13.16
CA THR A 229 6.26 4.91 -14.59
C THR A 229 7.45 5.20 -15.52
N VAL A 230 8.64 5.49 -14.97
CA VAL A 230 9.83 5.82 -15.76
C VAL A 230 10.74 4.61 -15.89
N HIS A 231 11.07 4.22 -17.11
CA HIS A 231 12.12 3.24 -17.39
C HIS A 231 13.50 3.84 -17.10
N THR A 232 14.27 3.23 -16.19
CA THR A 232 15.58 3.76 -15.76
C THR A 232 16.75 2.96 -16.31
N ALA A 233 16.60 1.65 -16.46
CA ALA A 233 17.64 0.78 -17.00
C ALA A 233 17.07 -0.56 -17.50
N THR A 234 17.87 -1.26 -18.30
CA THR A 234 17.57 -2.62 -18.78
C THR A 234 18.68 -3.56 -18.35
N ALA A 235 18.32 -4.67 -17.73
CA ALA A 235 19.22 -5.78 -17.47
C ALA A 235 18.88 -6.97 -18.38
N SER A 236 19.90 -7.66 -18.88
CA SER A 236 19.72 -8.88 -19.66
C SER A 236 19.71 -10.10 -18.74
N LEU A 237 18.74 -11.00 -18.94
CA LEU A 237 18.71 -12.35 -18.36
C LEU A 237 19.22 -13.41 -19.35
N GLY A 238 19.81 -12.98 -20.48
CA GLY A 238 20.34 -13.84 -21.51
C GLY A 238 19.27 -14.41 -22.46
N ILE A 239 19.64 -15.46 -23.18
CA ILE A 239 18.77 -16.18 -24.11
C ILE A 239 18.32 -17.47 -23.44
N VAL A 240 17.01 -17.63 -23.30
CA VAL A 240 16.35 -18.81 -22.73
C VAL A 240 15.50 -19.47 -23.82
N PRO A 241 15.53 -20.81 -23.99
CA PRO A 241 14.70 -21.49 -24.99
C PRO A 241 13.24 -21.07 -24.92
N THR A 242 12.61 -20.83 -26.07
CA THR A 242 11.25 -20.24 -26.16
C THR A 242 10.15 -21.07 -25.51
N GLN A 243 10.38 -22.37 -25.32
CA GLN A 243 9.51 -23.26 -24.52
C GLN A 243 9.47 -22.90 -23.02
N TRP A 244 10.49 -22.21 -22.50
CA TRP A 244 10.52 -21.69 -21.14
C TRP A 244 10.01 -20.25 -21.12
N ASN A 245 8.92 -20.05 -20.38
CA ASN A 245 8.28 -18.76 -20.20
C ASN A 245 8.41 -18.32 -18.74
N ILE A 246 8.56 -17.02 -18.53
CA ILE A 246 8.36 -16.43 -17.20
C ILE A 246 6.87 -16.51 -16.91
N ALA A 247 6.50 -17.24 -15.86
CA ALA A 247 5.12 -17.46 -15.47
C ALA A 247 4.65 -16.40 -14.48
N THR A 248 5.49 -16.11 -13.48
CA THR A 248 5.26 -15.05 -12.48
C THR A 248 6.56 -14.75 -11.73
N SER A 249 6.52 -13.84 -10.77
CA SER A 249 7.64 -13.40 -9.95
C SER A 249 7.13 -12.93 -8.59
N ALA A 250 7.80 -13.37 -7.53
CA ALA A 250 7.52 -13.00 -6.13
C ALA A 250 8.71 -13.40 -5.26
N ASP A 251 8.80 -12.94 -4.02
CA ASP A 251 9.88 -13.32 -3.09
C ASP A 251 9.57 -14.68 -2.44
N PHE A 252 10.10 -15.77 -2.99
CA PHE A 252 9.84 -17.14 -2.54
C PHE A 252 10.80 -17.61 -1.44
N ASN A 253 11.87 -16.87 -1.13
CA ASN A 253 12.80 -17.22 -0.06
C ASN A 253 12.76 -16.24 1.14
N GLY A 254 12.01 -15.14 1.04
CA GLY A 254 11.82 -14.15 2.07
C GLY A 254 13.04 -13.23 2.27
N ASP A 255 13.92 -13.11 1.27
CA ASP A 255 15.13 -12.30 1.37
C ASP A 255 14.94 -10.83 0.94
N GLY A 256 13.71 -10.47 0.54
CA GLY A 256 13.34 -9.14 0.07
C GLY A 256 13.58 -8.92 -1.42
N ASN A 257 14.15 -9.88 -2.14
CA ASN A 257 14.29 -9.84 -3.59
C ASN A 257 13.18 -10.63 -4.29
N VAL A 258 12.67 -10.05 -5.38
CA VAL A 258 11.69 -10.74 -6.23
C VAL A 258 12.39 -11.83 -7.06
N ASP A 259 11.97 -13.07 -6.85
CA ASP A 259 12.40 -14.26 -7.60
C ASP A 259 11.57 -14.48 -8.86
N ILE A 260 12.06 -15.31 -9.79
CA ILE A 260 11.38 -15.58 -11.06
C ILE A 260 10.91 -17.03 -11.12
N VAL A 261 9.61 -17.23 -11.38
CA VAL A 261 9.04 -18.55 -11.65
C VAL A 261 9.00 -18.79 -13.16
N TRP A 262 9.66 -19.85 -13.60
CA TRP A 262 9.69 -20.33 -14.97
C TRP A 262 8.76 -21.51 -15.16
N GLN A 263 8.13 -21.58 -16.33
CA GLN A 263 7.35 -22.74 -16.76
C GLN A 263 7.76 -23.20 -18.16
N ASN A 264 7.90 -24.51 -18.33
CA ASN A 264 8.13 -25.13 -19.63
C ASN A 264 6.79 -25.55 -20.24
N SER A 265 6.41 -24.93 -21.36
CA SER A 265 5.13 -25.19 -22.03
C SER A 265 5.04 -26.56 -22.71
N SER A 266 6.17 -27.25 -22.89
CA SER A 266 6.23 -28.56 -23.55
C SER A 266 6.24 -29.71 -22.54
N THR A 267 7.01 -29.57 -21.46
CA THR A 267 7.24 -30.64 -20.47
C THR A 267 6.41 -30.49 -19.21
N GLY A 268 5.91 -29.29 -18.92
CA GLY A 268 5.29 -28.99 -17.63
C GLY A 268 6.30 -28.93 -16.48
N GLN A 269 7.59 -28.73 -16.74
CA GLN A 269 8.53 -28.44 -15.65
C GLN A 269 8.37 -27.00 -15.17
N ARG A 270 8.53 -26.76 -13.86
CA ARG A 270 8.55 -25.42 -13.26
C ARG A 270 9.80 -25.23 -12.42
N LEU A 271 10.39 -24.06 -12.51
CA LEU A 271 11.59 -23.70 -11.77
C LEU A 271 11.38 -22.36 -11.07
N VAL A 272 11.95 -22.18 -9.89
CA VAL A 272 12.13 -20.87 -9.26
C VAL A 272 13.60 -20.52 -9.36
N TRP A 273 13.88 -19.36 -9.96
CA TRP A 273 15.20 -18.73 -9.93
C TRP A 273 15.22 -17.76 -8.78
N PHE A 274 16.04 -18.05 -7.77
CA PHE A 274 16.33 -17.09 -6.72
C PHE A 274 17.18 -15.96 -7.27
N MET A 275 16.77 -14.72 -6.99
CA MET A 275 17.38 -13.53 -7.58
C MET A 275 17.97 -12.64 -6.49
N ASN A 276 19.05 -11.92 -6.82
CA ASN A 276 19.51 -10.77 -6.05
C ASN A 276 19.59 -9.58 -6.99
N GLY A 277 18.63 -8.64 -6.86
CA GLY A 277 18.44 -7.61 -7.87
C GLY A 277 18.11 -8.19 -9.25
N THR A 278 19.02 -8.06 -10.22
CA THR A 278 18.86 -8.58 -11.58
C THR A 278 19.70 -9.84 -11.85
N THR A 279 20.43 -10.32 -10.83
CA THR A 279 21.34 -11.45 -10.93
C THR A 279 20.66 -12.73 -10.48
N HIS A 280 20.75 -13.78 -11.28
CA HIS A 280 20.36 -15.14 -10.89
C HIS A 280 21.37 -15.71 -9.89
N VAL A 281 20.89 -16.20 -8.75
CA VAL A 281 21.71 -16.75 -7.66
C VAL A 281 21.69 -18.27 -7.66
N SER A 282 20.49 -18.87 -7.71
CA SER A 282 20.33 -20.32 -7.71
C SER A 282 18.95 -20.74 -8.22
N THR A 283 18.74 -22.04 -8.40
CA THR A 283 17.52 -22.59 -9.00
C THR A 283 16.96 -23.72 -8.14
N VAL A 284 15.64 -23.70 -7.95
CA VAL A 284 14.88 -24.80 -7.33
C VAL A 284 13.84 -25.31 -8.31
N SER A 285 13.62 -26.62 -8.37
CA SER A 285 12.54 -27.22 -9.16
C SER A 285 11.26 -27.31 -8.33
N LEU A 286 10.14 -26.87 -8.91
CA LEU A 286 8.80 -27.13 -8.38
C LEU A 286 8.25 -28.44 -8.99
N PRO A 287 7.16 -29.01 -8.41
CA PRO A 287 6.52 -30.19 -8.98
C PRO A 287 6.15 -30.03 -10.47
N THR A 288 6.36 -31.09 -11.24
CA THR A 288 5.89 -31.18 -12.62
C THR A 288 4.38 -31.39 -12.63
N VAL A 289 3.67 -30.55 -13.37
CA VAL A 289 2.21 -30.56 -13.61
C VAL A 289 1.98 -30.63 -15.12
N SER A 290 0.84 -31.15 -15.58
CA SER A 290 0.54 -31.20 -17.02
C SER A 290 0.70 -29.82 -17.71
N PRO A 291 1.17 -29.75 -18.96
CA PRO A 291 1.19 -28.51 -19.76
C PRO A 291 -0.17 -27.86 -19.99
N SER A 292 -1.28 -28.58 -19.73
CA SER A 292 -2.63 -27.98 -19.76
C SER A 292 -2.87 -26.96 -18.63
N TRP A 293 -2.00 -26.95 -17.62
CA TRP A 293 -1.99 -26.02 -16.50
C TRP A 293 -0.89 -24.97 -16.65
N GLU A 294 -1.26 -23.71 -16.44
CA GLU A 294 -0.36 -22.57 -16.38
C GLU A 294 -0.45 -21.91 -15.01
N ILE A 295 0.67 -21.38 -14.54
CA ILE A 295 0.67 -20.46 -13.40
C ILE A 295 0.23 -19.10 -13.94
N ALA A 296 -0.84 -18.56 -13.38
CA ALA A 296 -1.37 -17.26 -13.77
C ALA A 296 -0.71 -16.12 -12.99
N THR A 297 -0.43 -16.32 -11.71
CA THR A 297 0.16 -15.29 -10.83
C THR A 297 0.64 -15.91 -9.51
N ALA A 298 1.50 -15.18 -8.78
CA ALA A 298 1.90 -15.47 -7.42
C ALA A 298 1.53 -14.29 -6.50
N SER A 299 0.89 -14.56 -5.37
CA SER A 299 0.55 -13.57 -4.34
C SER A 299 0.19 -14.25 -3.02
N ASP A 300 0.20 -13.51 -1.91
CA ASP A 300 -0.22 -14.02 -0.60
C ASP A 300 -1.74 -14.14 -0.54
N PHE A 301 -2.28 -15.32 -0.87
CA PHE A 301 -3.72 -15.54 -0.84
C PHE A 301 -4.22 -15.85 0.57
N ASN A 302 -3.40 -16.45 1.45
CA ASN A 302 -3.83 -16.88 2.78
C ASN A 302 -3.50 -15.90 3.93
N GLY A 303 -2.71 -14.87 3.68
CA GLY A 303 -2.30 -13.84 4.64
C GLY A 303 -1.08 -14.21 5.49
N ASP A 304 -0.28 -15.20 5.10
CA ASP A 304 0.92 -15.64 5.84
C ASP A 304 2.21 -14.91 5.43
N ARG A 305 2.08 -13.92 4.54
CA ARG A 305 3.14 -13.10 3.94
C ARG A 305 4.09 -13.87 3.03
N LYS A 306 3.67 -15.02 2.51
CA LYS A 306 4.44 -15.80 1.52
C LYS A 306 3.67 -15.89 0.21
N PRO A 307 4.36 -15.91 -0.94
CA PRO A 307 3.67 -16.04 -2.21
C PRO A 307 3.11 -17.45 -2.41
N ASP A 308 1.80 -17.53 -2.61
CA ASP A 308 1.09 -18.71 -3.10
C ASP A 308 0.99 -18.67 -4.63
N LEU A 309 0.67 -19.80 -5.28
CA LEU A 309 0.55 -19.88 -6.75
C LEU A 309 -0.91 -20.04 -7.18
N LEU A 310 -1.41 -19.16 -8.03
CA LEU A 310 -2.72 -19.30 -8.67
C LEU A 310 -2.57 -19.93 -10.06
N TRP A 311 -3.21 -21.07 -10.23
CA TRP A 311 -3.16 -21.90 -11.42
C TRP A 311 -4.44 -21.79 -12.25
N GLN A 312 -4.27 -21.86 -13.56
CA GLN A 312 -5.37 -21.96 -14.52
C GLN A 312 -5.17 -23.15 -15.45
N ASN A 313 -6.25 -23.92 -15.67
CA ASN A 313 -6.28 -24.91 -16.73
C ASN A 313 -6.89 -24.31 -18.00
N ASN A 314 -6.11 -24.28 -19.07
CA ASN A 314 -6.53 -23.67 -20.33
C ASN A 314 -7.53 -24.52 -21.12
N SER A 315 -7.60 -25.82 -20.86
CA SER A 315 -8.52 -26.75 -21.55
C SER A 315 -9.88 -26.82 -20.88
N THR A 316 -9.93 -26.81 -19.55
CA THR A 316 -11.17 -27.01 -18.79
C THR A 316 -11.75 -25.73 -18.20
N GLY A 317 -10.94 -24.67 -18.07
CA GLY A 317 -11.35 -23.46 -17.33
C GLY A 317 -11.25 -23.60 -15.81
N GLN A 318 -10.73 -24.71 -15.29
CA GLN A 318 -10.53 -24.87 -13.84
C GLN A 318 -9.51 -23.86 -13.30
N ARG A 319 -9.71 -23.44 -12.05
CA ARG A 319 -8.81 -22.57 -11.28
C ARG A 319 -8.48 -23.19 -9.92
N VAL A 320 -7.23 -23.08 -9.51
CA VAL A 320 -6.73 -23.67 -8.26
C VAL A 320 -5.69 -22.76 -7.63
N ILE A 321 -5.79 -22.50 -6.34
CA ILE A 321 -4.68 -21.92 -5.56
C ILE A 321 -3.87 -23.07 -4.97
N TRP A 322 -2.55 -23.01 -5.13
CA TRP A 322 -1.61 -23.79 -4.35
C TRP A 322 -1.07 -22.93 -3.23
N PHE A 323 -1.33 -23.34 -2.00
CA PHE A 323 -0.70 -22.74 -0.84
C PHE A 323 0.74 -23.23 -0.74
N MET A 324 1.66 -22.29 -0.60
CA MET A 324 3.09 -22.53 -0.67
C MET A 324 3.76 -22.12 0.65
N ASN A 325 4.90 -22.75 0.94
CA ASN A 325 5.83 -22.28 1.97
C ASN A 325 7.20 -22.16 1.33
N GLY A 326 7.48 -20.97 0.80
CA GLY A 326 8.56 -20.75 -0.16
C GLY A 326 8.36 -21.61 -1.40
N THR A 327 9.35 -22.41 -1.78
CA THR A 327 9.27 -23.29 -2.95
C THR A 327 8.57 -24.64 -2.69
N THR A 328 8.05 -24.86 -1.47
CA THR A 328 7.37 -26.12 -1.10
C THR A 328 5.86 -26.00 -1.26
N TYR A 329 5.25 -26.93 -2.00
CA TYR A 329 3.80 -27.10 -2.04
C TYR A 329 3.27 -27.63 -0.70
N VAL A 330 2.28 -26.94 -0.13
CA VAL A 330 1.66 -27.34 1.14
C VAL A 330 0.30 -27.98 0.89
N SER A 331 -0.59 -27.29 0.17
CA SER A 331 -1.95 -27.78 -0.12
C SER A 331 -2.55 -27.03 -1.29
N SER A 332 -3.74 -27.44 -1.74
CA SER A 332 -4.45 -26.75 -2.81
C SER A 332 -5.95 -26.65 -2.55
N VAL A 333 -6.55 -25.66 -3.20
CA VAL A 333 -7.99 -25.38 -3.15
C VAL A 333 -8.49 -24.98 -4.52
N SER A 334 -9.56 -25.62 -4.98
CA SER A 334 -10.19 -25.26 -6.25
C SER A 334 -11.08 -24.04 -6.07
N LEU A 335 -10.96 -23.08 -6.99
CA LEU A 335 -11.84 -21.92 -7.11
C LEU A 335 -12.98 -22.17 -8.12
N GLY A 336 -13.17 -23.42 -8.54
CA GLY A 336 -14.17 -23.81 -9.54
C GLY A 336 -13.70 -23.58 -10.97
N PHE A 337 -14.69 -23.36 -11.86
CA PHE A 337 -14.49 -23.26 -13.31
C PHE A 337 -14.95 -21.89 -13.80
N VAL A 338 -14.09 -21.24 -14.58
CA VAL A 338 -14.39 -19.98 -15.26
C VAL A 338 -14.13 -20.17 -16.75
N GLY A 339 -15.08 -19.72 -17.58
CA GLY A 339 -15.01 -19.87 -19.03
C GLY A 339 -13.68 -19.36 -19.60
N ALA A 340 -13.16 -20.08 -20.60
CA ALA A 340 -11.80 -19.84 -21.14
C ALA A 340 -11.59 -18.44 -21.75
N SER A 341 -12.67 -17.69 -22.04
CA SER A 341 -12.63 -16.30 -22.48
C SER A 341 -12.11 -15.34 -21.40
N TRP A 342 -12.27 -15.71 -20.12
CA TRP A 342 -11.77 -14.95 -18.98
C TRP A 342 -10.39 -15.46 -18.55
N LYS A 343 -9.42 -14.56 -18.58
CA LYS A 343 -8.05 -14.81 -18.15
C LYS A 343 -7.79 -14.08 -16.84
N ILE A 344 -7.01 -14.73 -15.97
CA ILE A 344 -6.42 -14.06 -14.82
C ILE A 344 -5.23 -13.28 -15.35
N THR A 345 -5.21 -11.98 -15.11
CA THR A 345 -4.17 -11.07 -15.61
C THR A 345 -3.36 -10.44 -14.50
N GLY A 346 -3.71 -10.71 -13.24
CA GLY A 346 -2.96 -10.28 -12.07
C GLY A 346 -3.64 -10.70 -10.78
N SER A 347 -2.94 -10.49 -9.68
CA SER A 347 -3.47 -10.60 -8.33
C SER A 347 -2.78 -9.60 -7.41
N GLY A 348 -3.42 -9.33 -6.29
CA GLY A 348 -2.89 -8.44 -5.27
C GLY A 348 -4.01 -7.92 -4.38
N ASP A 349 -3.66 -7.26 -3.29
CA ASP A 349 -4.64 -6.76 -2.33
C ASP A 349 -5.32 -5.49 -2.88
N PHE A 350 -6.46 -5.66 -3.55
CA PHE A 350 -7.22 -4.56 -4.13
C PHE A 350 -8.21 -3.96 -3.11
N ASN A 351 -8.51 -4.66 -2.01
CA ASN A 351 -9.47 -4.22 -0.99
C ASN A 351 -8.82 -3.81 0.35
N GLY A 352 -7.51 -3.93 0.48
CA GLY A 352 -6.70 -3.54 1.64
C GLY A 352 -6.87 -4.41 2.88
N ASP A 353 -7.28 -5.68 2.76
CA ASP A 353 -7.47 -6.60 3.88
C ASP A 353 -6.24 -7.46 4.20
N GLY A 354 -5.15 -7.27 3.45
CA GLY A 354 -3.89 -7.99 3.59
C GLY A 354 -3.86 -9.33 2.87
N LYS A 355 -4.87 -9.67 2.06
CA LYS A 355 -4.90 -10.89 1.24
C LYS A 355 -5.07 -10.55 -0.23
N ALA A 356 -4.60 -11.44 -1.09
CA ALA A 356 -4.65 -11.21 -2.52
C ALA A 356 -6.05 -11.44 -3.11
N ASP A 357 -6.54 -10.44 -3.84
CA ASP A 357 -7.68 -10.51 -4.75
C ASP A 357 -7.23 -10.93 -6.17
N ILE A 358 -8.18 -11.26 -7.05
CA ILE A 358 -7.89 -11.76 -8.41
C ILE A 358 -8.41 -10.79 -9.47
N LEU A 359 -7.54 -10.34 -10.37
CA LEU A 359 -7.90 -9.51 -11.51
C LEU A 359 -8.17 -10.36 -12.75
N TRP A 360 -9.35 -10.14 -13.33
CA TRP A 360 -9.87 -10.85 -14.49
C TRP A 360 -10.03 -9.93 -15.68
N HIS A 361 -9.71 -10.45 -16.86
CA HIS A 361 -9.93 -9.76 -18.12
C HIS A 361 -10.49 -10.72 -19.18
N ASN A 362 -11.50 -10.24 -19.92
CA ASN A 362 -12.06 -10.95 -21.07
C ASN A 362 -11.55 -10.33 -22.36
N ASN A 363 -10.63 -11.02 -23.04
CA ASN A 363 -10.02 -10.52 -24.27
C ASN A 363 -11.01 -10.39 -25.45
N GLY A 364 -12.15 -11.10 -25.41
CA GLY A 364 -13.16 -11.08 -26.47
C GLY A 364 -14.15 -9.93 -26.34
N THR A 365 -14.46 -9.51 -25.10
CA THR A 365 -15.43 -8.44 -24.84
C THR A 365 -14.80 -7.14 -24.32
N GLY A 366 -13.54 -7.19 -23.87
CA GLY A 366 -12.87 -6.06 -23.23
C GLY A 366 -13.28 -5.82 -21.78
N GLN A 367 -14.18 -6.66 -21.25
CA GLN A 367 -14.67 -6.57 -19.87
C GLN A 367 -13.60 -7.00 -18.87
N SER A 368 -13.67 -6.40 -17.69
CA SER A 368 -12.67 -6.53 -16.65
C SER A 368 -13.33 -6.50 -15.29
N CYS A 369 -12.87 -7.32 -14.35
CA CYS A 369 -13.37 -7.27 -12.98
C CYS A 369 -12.32 -7.77 -11.98
N VAL A 370 -12.48 -7.34 -10.74
CA VAL A 370 -11.73 -7.86 -9.59
C VAL A 370 -12.65 -8.78 -8.82
N TRP A 371 -12.21 -10.00 -8.55
CA TRP A 371 -12.82 -10.85 -7.55
C TRP A 371 -12.19 -10.52 -6.21
N LEU A 372 -13.00 -9.96 -5.31
CA LEU A 372 -12.59 -9.78 -3.92
C LEU A 372 -12.59 -11.13 -3.23
N MET A 373 -11.47 -11.45 -2.60
CA MET A 373 -11.20 -12.73 -1.99
C MET A 373 -11.00 -12.55 -0.48
N ASN A 374 -11.26 -13.59 0.29
CA ASN A 374 -10.82 -13.70 1.68
C ASN A 374 -10.20 -15.08 1.87
N GLY A 375 -8.88 -15.18 1.71
CA GLY A 375 -8.26 -16.49 1.55
C GLY A 375 -8.55 -17.05 0.17
N SER A 376 -8.95 -18.31 0.15
CA SER A 376 -9.45 -18.99 -1.04
C SER A 376 -10.94 -18.81 -1.31
N LYS A 377 -11.65 -18.02 -0.49
CA LYS A 377 -13.10 -17.81 -0.63
C LYS A 377 -13.37 -16.57 -1.47
N PHE A 378 -14.13 -16.75 -2.54
CA PHE A 378 -14.73 -15.64 -3.28
C PHE A 378 -15.74 -14.90 -2.38
N VAL A 379 -15.61 -13.58 -2.29
CA VAL A 379 -16.50 -12.71 -1.51
C VAL A 379 -17.47 -11.98 -2.42
N SER A 380 -16.95 -11.24 -3.40
CA SER A 380 -17.76 -10.43 -4.32
C SER A 380 -16.98 -10.06 -5.58
N THR A 381 -17.68 -9.47 -6.56
CA THR A 381 -17.08 -8.97 -7.80
C THR A 381 -17.19 -7.46 -7.86
N VAL A 382 -16.10 -6.78 -8.21
CA VAL A 382 -16.10 -5.36 -8.59
C VAL A 382 -15.79 -5.25 -10.07
N ASN A 383 -16.72 -4.71 -10.85
CA ASN A 383 -16.52 -4.51 -12.28
C ASN A 383 -15.66 -3.27 -12.53
N LEU A 384 -14.67 -3.41 -13.41
CA LEU A 384 -13.83 -2.31 -13.89
C LEU A 384 -14.37 -1.77 -15.22
N PRO A 385 -13.95 -0.56 -15.65
CA PRO A 385 -14.34 -0.04 -16.95
C PRO A 385 -13.99 -1.00 -18.09
N THR A 386 -14.90 -1.12 -19.05
CA THR A 386 -14.66 -1.93 -20.26
C THR A 386 -13.71 -1.19 -21.19
N VAL A 387 -12.72 -1.90 -21.71
CA VAL A 387 -11.69 -1.35 -22.61
C VAL A 387 -11.84 -1.97 -24.00
N SER A 388 -11.50 -1.22 -25.05
CA SER A 388 -11.46 -1.77 -26.41
C SER A 388 -10.62 -3.04 -26.48
N THR A 389 -11.09 -4.04 -27.23
CA THR A 389 -10.42 -5.34 -27.44
C THR A 389 -9.06 -5.24 -28.15
N ALA A 390 -8.74 -4.06 -28.71
CA ALA A 390 -7.41 -3.72 -29.18
C ALA A 390 -6.36 -3.70 -28.05
N TRP A 391 -6.79 -3.56 -26.80
CA TRP A 391 -5.95 -3.62 -25.62
C TRP A 391 -6.03 -5.00 -24.95
N SER A 392 -4.98 -5.34 -24.21
CA SER A 392 -4.96 -6.47 -23.27
C SER A 392 -4.25 -6.03 -21.99
N MET A 393 -4.78 -6.45 -20.84
CA MET A 393 -4.01 -6.39 -19.59
C MET A 393 -2.87 -7.39 -19.62
N VAL A 394 -1.72 -6.97 -19.11
CA VAL A 394 -0.50 -7.78 -19.06
C VAL A 394 0.02 -7.99 -17.66
N GLY A 395 -0.54 -7.30 -16.66
CA GLY A 395 -0.12 -7.48 -15.28
C GLY A 395 -0.60 -6.37 -14.35
N THR A 396 -0.24 -6.53 -13.08
CA THR A 396 -0.55 -5.61 -11.98
C THR A 396 0.70 -5.36 -11.15
N GLY A 397 0.93 -4.12 -10.76
CA GLY A 397 2.13 -3.72 -10.02
C GLY A 397 1.90 -2.41 -9.28
N GLU A 398 2.82 -2.02 -8.41
CA GLU A 398 2.79 -0.69 -7.83
C GLU A 398 3.67 0.22 -8.71
N PHE A 399 3.05 1.17 -9.42
CA PHE A 399 3.75 1.98 -10.43
C PHE A 399 3.85 3.46 -10.03
N ASN A 400 3.20 3.88 -8.95
CA ASN A 400 3.19 5.28 -8.52
C ASN A 400 3.63 5.48 -7.06
N GLY A 401 4.07 4.44 -6.35
CA GLY A 401 4.55 4.60 -4.97
C GLY A 401 3.46 4.75 -3.91
N ASP A 402 2.18 4.56 -4.24
CA ASP A 402 1.06 4.81 -3.32
C ASP A 402 0.63 3.57 -2.49
N GLY A 403 1.38 2.47 -2.61
CA GLY A 403 1.12 1.21 -1.92
C GLY A 403 -0.08 0.43 -2.47
N LYS A 404 -0.67 0.82 -3.60
CA LYS A 404 -1.80 0.13 -4.23
C LYS A 404 -1.38 -0.50 -5.56
N ARG A 405 -2.15 -1.52 -5.99
CA ARG A 405 -1.90 -2.22 -7.25
C ARG A 405 -2.55 -1.49 -8.41
N ASP A 406 -1.72 -0.98 -9.30
CA ASP A 406 -2.07 -0.44 -10.61
C ASP A 406 -2.13 -1.55 -11.68
N ILE A 407 -2.70 -1.26 -12.85
CA ILE A 407 -2.90 -2.22 -13.94
C ILE A 407 -2.13 -1.79 -15.19
N LEU A 408 -1.28 -2.66 -15.74
CA LEU A 408 -0.57 -2.38 -16.99
C LEU A 408 -1.29 -3.00 -18.19
N TRP A 409 -1.50 -2.16 -19.19
CA TRP A 409 -2.15 -2.45 -20.46
C TRP A 409 -1.18 -2.35 -21.63
N GLN A 410 -1.38 -3.21 -22.61
CA GLN A 410 -0.71 -3.12 -23.90
C GLN A 410 -1.71 -3.07 -25.06
N ASN A 411 -1.41 -2.25 -26.06
CA ASN A 411 -2.12 -2.24 -27.32
C ASN A 411 -1.51 -3.29 -28.26
N LYS A 412 -2.34 -4.21 -28.74
CA LYS A 412 -1.93 -5.38 -29.52
C LYS A 412 -1.40 -5.03 -30.91
N SER A 413 -1.83 -3.91 -31.49
CA SER A 413 -1.46 -3.52 -32.86
C SER A 413 -0.37 -2.45 -32.90
N THR A 414 -0.43 -1.46 -32.00
CA THR A 414 0.52 -0.33 -32.02
C THR A 414 1.76 -0.57 -31.16
N GLY A 415 1.69 -1.50 -30.21
CA GLY A 415 2.75 -1.67 -29.22
C GLY A 415 2.74 -0.60 -28.11
N GLN A 416 1.72 0.25 -28.04
CA GLN A 416 1.58 1.21 -26.94
C GLN A 416 1.45 0.48 -25.58
N ARG A 417 2.02 1.06 -24.52
CA ARG A 417 1.95 0.57 -23.14
C ARG A 417 1.44 1.68 -22.22
N VAL A 418 0.43 1.39 -21.40
CA VAL A 418 -0.13 2.36 -20.44
C VAL A 418 -0.40 1.70 -19.10
N VAL A 419 -0.10 2.39 -18.01
CA VAL A 419 -0.49 2.00 -16.67
C VAL A 419 -1.78 2.72 -16.33
N TRP A 420 -2.80 1.99 -15.90
CA TRP A 420 -3.93 2.55 -15.19
C TRP A 420 -3.57 2.67 -13.73
N LEU A 421 -3.55 3.92 -13.26
CA LEU A 421 -3.39 4.21 -11.84
C LEU A 421 -4.69 3.87 -11.14
N MET A 422 -4.61 3.07 -10.08
CA MET A 422 -5.75 2.53 -9.37
C MET A 422 -5.78 3.05 -7.94
N ASN A 423 -6.96 3.48 -7.49
CA ASN A 423 -7.24 3.61 -6.08
C ASN A 423 -8.06 2.40 -5.64
N ARG A 424 -7.38 1.33 -5.21
CA ARG A 424 -8.00 0.04 -4.89
C ARG A 424 -8.71 -0.52 -6.13
N THR A 425 -10.00 -0.79 -6.05
CA THR A 425 -10.80 -1.27 -7.20
C THR A 425 -11.29 -0.15 -8.12
N THR A 426 -10.87 1.10 -7.92
CA THR A 426 -11.35 2.26 -8.70
C THR A 426 -10.26 2.78 -9.62
N TYR A 427 -10.60 3.01 -10.89
CA TYR A 427 -9.72 3.68 -11.84
C TYR A 427 -9.53 5.16 -11.44
N ALA A 428 -8.28 5.59 -11.25
CA ALA A 428 -7.93 6.94 -10.83
C ALA A 428 -7.29 7.78 -11.95
N GLY A 429 -6.72 7.14 -12.97
CA GLY A 429 -6.08 7.83 -14.09
C GLY A 429 -5.18 6.90 -14.89
N TYR A 430 -4.34 7.44 -15.78
CA TYR A 430 -3.37 6.63 -16.50
C TYR A 430 -2.05 7.36 -16.76
N ALA A 431 -0.99 6.58 -16.94
CA ALA A 431 0.32 7.02 -17.37
C ALA A 431 0.78 6.22 -18.61
N SER A 432 1.45 6.87 -19.55
CA SER A 432 2.00 6.21 -20.74
C SER A 432 3.42 5.73 -20.47
N LEU A 433 3.72 4.48 -20.83
CA LEU A 433 5.08 3.92 -20.86
C LEU A 433 5.68 3.93 -22.27
N GLY A 434 5.02 4.59 -23.24
CA GLY A 434 5.49 4.69 -24.62
C GLY A 434 5.08 3.51 -25.50
N ILE A 435 5.85 3.27 -26.56
CA ILE A 435 5.61 2.23 -27.57
C ILE A 435 6.76 1.23 -27.56
N VAL A 436 6.44 -0.06 -27.46
CA VAL A 436 7.40 -1.17 -27.48
C VAL A 436 7.04 -2.13 -28.63
N PRO A 437 8.00 -2.58 -29.46
CA PRO A 437 7.72 -3.49 -30.57
C PRO A 437 6.98 -4.76 -30.12
N ILE A 438 5.94 -5.16 -30.87
CA ILE A 438 5.01 -6.24 -30.50
C ILE A 438 5.64 -7.64 -30.32
N GLN A 439 6.86 -7.84 -30.81
CA GLN A 439 7.64 -9.07 -30.58
C GLN A 439 8.11 -9.24 -29.12
N TRP A 440 8.10 -8.15 -28.35
CA TRP A 440 8.40 -8.12 -26.93
C TRP A 440 7.11 -8.26 -26.12
N ASN A 441 6.99 -9.39 -25.43
CA ASN A 441 5.87 -9.68 -24.55
C ASN A 441 6.28 -9.44 -23.11
N ILE A 442 5.41 -8.74 -22.39
CA ILE A 442 5.47 -8.59 -20.94
C ILE A 442 4.93 -9.87 -20.31
N ARG A 443 5.58 -10.38 -19.26
CA ARG A 443 5.18 -11.61 -18.59
C ARG A 443 4.80 -11.47 -17.12
N ASN A 444 5.40 -10.54 -16.37
CA ASN A 444 5.02 -10.33 -14.98
C ASN A 444 5.51 -8.99 -14.40
N PHE A 445 4.99 -8.66 -13.20
CA PHE A 445 5.33 -7.51 -12.35
C PHE A 445 5.26 -7.89 -10.86
#